data_AF-A0A2Z3HDI9-F1
#
_entry.id   AF-A0A2Z3HDI9-F1
#
_cell.length_a   1.000
_cell.length_b   1.000
_cell.length_c   1.000
_cell.angle_alpha   90.00
_cell.angle_beta   90.00
_cell.angle_gamma   90.00
#
_symmetry.space_group_name_H-M   'P 1'
#
loop_
_entity.id
_entity.type
_entity.pdbx_description
1 polymer ?
#
loop_
_entity_poly.entity_id
_entity_poly.type
_entity_poly.pdbx_seq_one_letter_code
_entity_poly.pdbx_strand_id
1 'polypeptide(L)'
;MTLARCISWTLLAGAGFALFAGPAAGQAPPLPRKDNSAVEKVVGYRDALKGIPADGLNEAKENFAKFAKYYADVVAHPSVYKTPQEFKLDAPGTLHLSIDGPNGILQDIARFTLEAAPGASRPTPEHAVYIRELGAALDAAFKELIEKHPDPIVRVNAARVLSVVCRSGSSAHYPTLTGLIANANTRTEIKYYALQGAANLLAAYDADWIKTRNHVAQTEEPNLVGELVKVLDAGVNDPARLVAGLPENKVTKATEEQLAVVALVRRQGIKALAQFRYVSSTDGSGQVIYPVHTLARIALSDPALVPAPGPADAAEAVIGICNMAPVQVKGVRVTPLKYNADAALEAVTAGLITFASPRAADAFDRRLPWRTYSLRIAIAVRNWRPLFDPDFDVTKPSAFDAGRVPAAVEDFYKDTIPKVLAPMDRVDNSGKPDIGAKVDIEGLRSRLTALRANPKRSTTLLAGVAATSIEFGPAPK
;
A
#
# COMPACT_ATOMS: atom_id res chain seq x y z
N MET A 1 -27.85 -39.48 62.39
CA MET A 1 -28.11 -39.33 60.95
C MET A 1 -26.84 -38.82 60.26
N THR A 2 -25.96 -39.75 59.92
CA THR A 2 -24.85 -39.63 58.96
C THR A 2 -24.24 -41.02 58.80
N LEU A 3 -23.77 -41.30 57.57
CA LEU A 3 -22.88 -42.39 57.13
C LEU A 3 -23.44 -43.82 56.97
N ALA A 4 -23.49 -44.27 55.71
CA ALA A 4 -22.86 -45.52 55.31
C ALA A 4 -22.52 -45.51 53.80
N ARG A 5 -21.30 -45.95 53.50
CA ARG A 5 -20.68 -46.08 52.18
C ARG A 5 -21.31 -47.23 51.40
N CYS A 6 -21.57 -47.04 50.10
CA CYS A 6 -21.72 -48.14 49.14
C CYS A 6 -20.58 -48.08 48.13
N ILE A 7 -19.72 -49.10 48.22
CA ILE A 7 -18.65 -49.42 47.29
C ILE A 7 -19.29 -50.27 46.21
N SER A 8 -19.40 -49.75 44.99
CA SER A 8 -19.83 -50.53 43.82
C SER A 8 -18.60 -50.99 43.07
N TRP A 9 -18.28 -52.27 43.20
CA TRP A 9 -17.41 -53.01 42.32
C TRP A 9 -18.10 -53.15 40.96
N THR A 10 -17.52 -52.61 39.89
CA THR A 10 -17.92 -52.97 38.53
C THR A 10 -16.73 -53.59 37.81
N LEU A 11 -16.96 -54.83 37.39
CA LEU A 11 -16.09 -55.73 36.67
C LEU A 11 -15.42 -55.10 35.45
N LEU A 12 -14.10 -55.33 35.36
CA LEU A 12 -13.33 -55.33 34.12
C LEU A 12 -13.90 -56.40 33.17
N ALA A 13 -14.50 -55.96 32.07
CA ALA A 13 -14.59 -56.76 30.85
C ALA A 13 -13.59 -56.18 29.85
N GLY A 14 -12.56 -56.97 29.53
CA GLY A 14 -11.49 -56.61 28.61
C GLY A 14 -12.01 -56.43 27.19
N ALA A 15 -12.19 -55.17 26.78
CA ALA A 15 -12.09 -54.78 25.39
C ALA A 15 -10.62 -54.46 25.12
N GLY A 16 -9.96 -55.29 24.33
CA GLY A 16 -8.62 -55.02 23.82
C GLY A 16 -8.62 -53.73 23.00
N PHE A 17 -8.30 -52.61 23.65
CA PHE A 17 -7.87 -51.42 22.96
C PHE A 17 -6.51 -51.71 22.33
N ALA A 18 -6.52 -52.08 21.06
CA ALA A 18 -5.38 -51.79 20.21
C ALA A 18 -5.22 -50.26 20.22
N LEU A 19 -4.32 -49.77 21.08
CA LEU A 19 -3.75 -48.44 20.92
C LEU A 19 -3.08 -48.46 19.55
N PHE A 20 -3.78 -47.98 18.54
CA PHE A 20 -3.14 -47.54 17.30
C PHE A 20 -2.16 -46.46 17.73
N ALA A 21 -0.89 -46.85 17.89
CA ALA A 21 0.21 -45.93 17.87
C ALA A 21 0.07 -45.19 16.54
N GLY A 22 -0.38 -43.93 16.60
CA GLY A 22 -0.36 -43.05 15.45
C GLY A 22 1.05 -43.10 14.85
N PRO A 23 1.19 -43.05 13.51
CA PRO A 23 2.50 -43.07 12.89
C PRO A 23 3.37 -42.01 13.59
N ALA A 24 4.56 -42.44 14.05
CA ALA A 24 5.54 -41.55 14.65
C ALA A 24 5.63 -40.30 13.78
N ALA A 25 5.47 -39.11 14.37
CA ALA A 25 5.51 -37.85 13.64
C ALA A 25 6.79 -37.85 12.80
N GLY A 26 6.62 -38.01 11.48
CA GLY A 26 7.73 -38.09 10.56
C GLY A 26 8.61 -36.86 10.79
N GLN A 27 9.91 -37.08 10.98
CA GLN A 27 10.86 -36.01 11.18
C GLN A 27 10.64 -34.97 10.08
N ALA A 28 10.32 -33.73 10.47
CA ALA A 28 10.05 -32.67 9.50
C ALA A 28 11.24 -32.58 8.53
N PRO A 29 10.99 -32.37 7.23
CA PRO A 29 12.08 -32.22 6.27
C PRO A 29 13.05 -31.13 6.76
N PRO A 30 14.36 -31.29 6.54
CA PRO A 30 15.33 -30.28 6.95
C PRO A 30 15.02 -28.97 6.21
N LEU A 31 15.16 -27.85 6.92
CA LEU A 31 15.02 -26.53 6.31
C LEU A 31 15.95 -26.40 5.09
N PRO A 32 15.50 -25.70 4.03
CA PRO A 32 16.36 -25.39 2.89
C PRO A 32 17.66 -24.74 3.36
N ARG A 33 18.79 -25.21 2.84
CA ARG A 33 20.10 -24.66 3.19
C ARG A 33 20.35 -23.38 2.40
N LYS A 34 20.77 -22.32 3.11
CA LYS A 34 21.17 -21.05 2.51
C LYS A 34 22.51 -21.25 1.79
N ASP A 35 22.56 -20.92 0.51
CA ASP A 35 23.82 -20.85 -0.24
C ASP A 35 24.56 -19.57 0.17
N ASN A 36 25.44 -19.68 1.16
CA ASN A 36 26.18 -18.53 1.70
C ASN A 36 27.04 -17.85 0.62
N SER A 37 27.56 -18.60 -0.35
CA SER A 37 28.34 -18.03 -1.46
C SER A 37 27.47 -17.13 -2.33
N ALA A 38 26.27 -17.60 -2.71
CA ALA A 38 25.32 -16.79 -3.45
C ALA A 38 24.90 -15.53 -2.65
N VAL A 39 24.67 -15.67 -1.34
CA VAL A 39 24.29 -14.54 -0.47
C VAL A 39 25.42 -13.50 -0.38
N GLU A 40 26.66 -13.93 -0.15
CA GLU A 40 27.83 -13.06 -0.14
C GLU A 40 27.98 -12.30 -1.46
N LYS A 41 27.76 -12.97 -2.59
CA LYS A 41 27.74 -12.33 -3.92
C LYS A 41 26.62 -11.30 -4.04
N VAL A 42 25.40 -11.61 -3.61
CA VAL A 42 24.27 -10.66 -3.61
C VAL A 42 24.56 -9.44 -2.74
N VAL A 43 25.17 -9.62 -1.55
CA VAL A 43 25.64 -8.50 -0.71
C VAL A 43 26.69 -7.68 -1.44
N GLY A 44 27.66 -8.34 -2.07
CA GLY A 44 28.71 -7.68 -2.86
C GLY A 44 28.14 -6.84 -4.01
N TYR A 45 27.15 -7.35 -4.75
CA TYR A 45 26.49 -6.59 -5.82
C TYR A 45 25.63 -5.44 -5.27
N ARG A 46 24.99 -5.61 -4.12
CA ARG A 46 24.19 -4.57 -3.46
C ARG A 46 25.06 -3.39 -3.01
N ASP A 47 26.22 -3.69 -2.43
CA ASP A 47 27.10 -2.70 -1.82
C ASP A 47 28.14 -2.13 -2.82
N ALA A 48 28.12 -2.61 -4.06
CA ALA A 48 29.04 -2.17 -5.12
C ALA A 48 28.74 -0.73 -5.56
N LEU A 49 29.63 0.21 -5.23
CA LEU A 49 29.52 1.63 -5.60
C LEU A 49 29.42 1.88 -7.11
N LYS A 50 29.97 0.98 -7.94
CA LYS A 50 29.96 1.08 -9.41
C LYS A 50 28.87 0.23 -10.06
N GLY A 51 27.99 -0.39 -9.27
CA GLY A 51 27.00 -1.31 -9.78
C GLY A 51 27.59 -2.62 -10.30
N ILE A 52 26.78 -3.36 -11.06
CA ILE A 52 27.15 -4.64 -11.66
C ILE A 52 27.70 -4.36 -13.07
N PRO A 53 28.96 -4.72 -13.37
CA PRO A 53 29.52 -4.50 -14.70
C PRO A 53 28.88 -5.46 -15.71
N ALA A 54 28.88 -5.06 -17.00
CA ALA A 54 28.16 -5.79 -18.05
C ALA A 54 28.64 -7.23 -18.26
N ASP A 55 29.94 -7.48 -18.09
CA ASP A 55 30.56 -8.81 -18.16
C ASP A 55 30.21 -9.69 -16.96
N GLY A 56 29.96 -9.09 -15.78
CA GLY A 56 29.50 -9.78 -14.56
C GLY A 56 28.00 -10.02 -14.48
N LEU A 57 27.20 -9.52 -15.43
CA LEU A 57 25.74 -9.54 -15.35
C LEU A 57 25.15 -10.96 -15.35
N ASN A 58 25.71 -11.88 -16.14
CA ASN A 58 25.22 -13.26 -16.20
C ASN A 58 25.48 -14.02 -14.88
N GLU A 59 26.69 -13.87 -14.31
CA GLU A 59 27.01 -14.42 -12.99
C GLU A 59 26.08 -13.84 -11.91
N ALA A 60 25.80 -12.53 -11.96
CA ALA A 60 24.88 -11.89 -11.03
C ALA A 60 23.47 -12.47 -11.13
N LYS A 61 22.93 -12.63 -12.35
CA LYS A 61 21.61 -13.24 -12.60
C LYS A 61 21.51 -14.65 -12.03
N GLU A 62 22.54 -15.48 -12.21
CA GLU A 62 22.57 -16.83 -11.64
C GLU A 62 22.53 -16.82 -10.11
N ASN A 63 23.32 -15.93 -9.48
CA ASN A 63 23.31 -15.78 -8.02
C ASN A 63 21.97 -15.22 -7.51
N PHE A 64 21.35 -14.27 -8.21
CA PHE A 64 20.01 -13.78 -7.89
C PHE A 64 18.95 -14.86 -8.00
N ALA A 65 19.00 -15.71 -9.02
CA ALA A 65 18.08 -16.83 -9.17
C ALA A 65 18.22 -17.85 -8.03
N LYS A 66 19.46 -18.21 -7.66
CA LYS A 66 19.72 -19.10 -6.50
C LYS A 66 19.22 -18.48 -5.19
N PHE A 67 19.49 -17.20 -4.99
CA PHE A 67 19.03 -16.45 -3.83
C PHE A 67 17.50 -16.39 -3.76
N ALA A 68 16.83 -16.03 -4.86
CA ALA A 68 15.37 -15.98 -4.93
C ALA A 68 14.73 -17.35 -4.68
N LYS A 69 15.31 -18.41 -5.28
CA LYS A 69 14.89 -19.79 -5.07
C LYS A 69 14.99 -20.19 -3.60
N TYR A 70 16.07 -19.83 -2.90
CA TYR A 70 16.20 -20.11 -1.47
C TYR A 70 15.02 -19.54 -0.66
N TYR A 71 14.67 -18.27 -0.85
CA TYR A 71 13.54 -17.67 -0.12
C TYR A 71 12.20 -18.29 -0.51
N ALA A 72 12.01 -18.62 -1.79
CA ALA A 72 10.82 -19.33 -2.26
C ALA A 72 10.69 -20.72 -1.59
N ASP A 73 11.77 -21.50 -1.56
CA ASP A 73 11.82 -22.82 -0.93
C ASP A 73 11.58 -22.72 0.59
N VAL A 74 12.11 -21.68 1.26
CA VAL A 74 11.85 -21.44 2.69
C VAL A 74 10.38 -21.09 2.93
N VAL A 75 9.79 -20.19 2.14
CA VAL A 75 8.36 -19.81 2.26
C VAL A 75 7.43 -21.00 2.02
N ALA A 76 7.80 -21.91 1.12
CA ALA A 76 7.07 -23.14 0.84
C ALA A 76 7.25 -24.22 1.92
N HIS A 77 8.24 -24.09 2.79
CA HIS A 77 8.59 -25.14 3.74
C HIS A 77 7.54 -25.30 4.85
N PRO A 78 7.03 -26.53 5.11
CA PRO A 78 5.97 -26.75 6.10
C PRO A 78 6.29 -26.25 7.52
N SER A 79 7.55 -26.29 7.95
CA SER A 79 7.92 -25.81 9.29
C SER A 79 7.72 -24.31 9.51
N VAL A 80 7.68 -23.52 8.42
CA VAL A 80 7.49 -22.05 8.48
C VAL A 80 6.04 -21.67 8.80
N TYR A 81 5.07 -22.51 8.43
CA TYR A 81 3.65 -22.17 8.57
C TYR A 81 2.80 -23.22 9.33
N LYS A 82 3.27 -24.46 9.53
CA LYS A 82 2.55 -25.49 10.30
C LYS A 82 2.99 -25.56 11.77
N THR A 83 4.21 -25.13 12.08
CA THR A 83 4.68 -25.14 13.47
C THR A 83 4.03 -23.99 14.21
N PRO A 84 3.34 -24.22 15.35
CA PRO A 84 2.94 -23.15 16.24
C PRO A 84 4.19 -22.33 16.58
N GLN A 85 4.22 -21.06 16.21
CA GLN A 85 5.30 -20.19 16.62
C GLN A 85 5.12 -19.94 18.12
N GLU A 86 5.78 -20.73 18.96
CA GLU A 86 6.00 -20.31 20.34
C GLU A 86 6.75 -18.99 20.29
N PHE A 87 6.17 -17.93 20.85
CA PHE A 87 6.83 -16.65 21.00
C PHE A 87 8.04 -16.84 21.91
N LYS A 88 9.22 -17.01 21.30
CA LYS A 88 10.50 -17.03 22.00
C LYS A 88 11.10 -15.64 21.89
N LEU A 89 11.18 -14.94 23.03
CA LEU A 89 12.03 -13.78 23.19
C LEU A 89 13.48 -14.28 23.13
N ASP A 90 14.09 -14.23 21.95
CA ASP A 90 15.50 -14.55 21.82
C ASP A 90 16.35 -13.55 22.63
N ALA A 91 17.41 -14.07 23.25
CA ALA A 91 18.37 -13.25 23.99
C ALA A 91 19.07 -12.26 23.04
N PRO A 92 19.34 -11.02 23.48
CA PRO A 92 20.02 -10.02 22.66
C PRO A 92 21.47 -10.46 22.40
N GLY A 93 21.76 -11.05 21.24
CA GLY A 93 23.14 -11.46 20.92
C GLY A 93 23.36 -12.21 19.59
N THR A 94 22.35 -12.89 19.02
CA THR A 94 22.52 -13.57 17.73
C THR A 94 22.25 -12.62 16.55
N LEU A 95 23.31 -12.21 15.85
CA LEU A 95 23.25 -11.45 14.59
C LEU A 95 22.57 -12.21 13.44
N HIS A 96 22.36 -13.52 13.59
CA HIS A 96 21.43 -14.27 12.77
C HIS A 96 20.02 -14.05 13.32
N LEU A 97 19.27 -13.13 12.70
CA LEU A 97 17.82 -13.16 12.81
C LEU A 97 17.42 -14.58 12.42
N SER A 98 16.94 -15.34 13.39
CA SER A 98 16.37 -16.64 13.10
C SER A 98 15.28 -16.42 12.07
N ILE A 99 15.30 -17.20 10.98
CA ILE A 99 14.19 -17.24 10.01
C ILE A 99 13.05 -18.05 10.65
N ASP A 100 12.74 -17.77 11.92
CA ASP A 100 11.63 -18.38 12.63
C ASP A 100 10.37 -17.65 12.18
N GLY A 101 9.83 -18.17 11.09
CA GLY A 101 8.53 -17.80 10.53
C GLY A 101 8.52 -16.56 9.65
N PRO A 102 7.31 -16.16 9.21
CA PRO A 102 7.15 -15.20 8.14
C PRO A 102 7.70 -13.82 8.48
N ASN A 103 7.72 -13.39 9.73
CA ASN A 103 8.28 -12.07 10.08
C ASN A 103 9.80 -12.00 9.96
N GLY A 104 10.52 -13.08 10.30
CA GLY A 104 11.97 -13.18 10.10
C GLY A 104 12.35 -13.14 8.63
N ILE A 105 11.60 -13.86 7.79
CA ILE A 105 11.78 -13.85 6.31
C ILE A 105 11.64 -12.43 5.74
N LEU A 106 10.60 -11.71 6.15
CA LEU A 106 10.34 -10.36 5.64
C LEU A 106 11.42 -9.37 6.08
N GLN A 107 11.94 -9.49 7.30
CA GLN A 107 13.03 -8.65 7.78
C GLN A 107 14.36 -8.98 7.07
N ASP A 108 14.67 -10.27 6.85
CA ASP A 108 15.90 -10.66 6.16
C ASP A 108 15.88 -10.19 4.71
N ILE A 109 14.80 -10.46 3.96
CA ILE A 109 14.71 -10.07 2.54
C ILE A 109 14.69 -8.56 2.34
N ALA A 110 14.11 -7.79 3.28
CA ALA A 110 14.10 -6.33 3.22
C ALA A 110 15.51 -5.74 3.25
N ARG A 111 16.50 -6.41 3.86
CA ARG A 111 17.91 -5.95 3.87
C ARG A 111 18.56 -5.98 2.49
N PHE A 112 18.01 -6.74 1.56
CA PHE A 112 18.48 -6.84 0.17
C PHE A 112 17.63 -6.00 -0.79
N THR A 113 16.54 -5.41 -0.29
CA THR A 113 15.66 -4.57 -1.08
C THR A 113 16.17 -3.13 -1.04
N LEU A 114 16.77 -2.67 -2.12
CA LEU A 114 17.24 -1.29 -2.24
C LEU A 114 16.09 -0.36 -2.62
N GLU A 115 15.80 0.62 -1.77
CA GLU A 115 14.73 1.60 -1.98
C GLU A 115 15.28 2.91 -2.51
N ALA A 116 14.96 3.21 -3.77
CA ALA A 116 15.21 4.53 -4.34
C ALA A 116 14.22 5.54 -3.73
N ALA A 117 14.73 6.45 -2.89
CA ALA A 117 13.93 7.46 -2.20
C ALA A 117 14.66 8.80 -2.10
N PRO A 118 13.98 9.95 -2.17
CA PRO A 118 14.52 11.26 -1.76
C PRO A 118 15.08 11.30 -0.31
N GLY A 119 16.21 11.99 -0.04
CA GLY A 119 17.06 11.99 1.19
C GLY A 119 18.36 11.14 1.18
N ALA A 120 19.48 11.57 1.79
CA ALA A 120 20.84 10.96 1.66
C ALA A 120 20.96 9.43 1.95
N SER A 121 22.04 8.81 1.42
CA SER A 121 22.41 7.36 1.46
C SER A 121 21.61 6.46 0.51
N ARG A 122 21.55 6.83 -0.77
CA ARG A 122 20.60 6.22 -1.73
C ARG A 122 21.27 5.28 -2.73
N PRO A 123 20.47 4.33 -3.27
CA PRO A 123 20.77 3.72 -4.55
C PRO A 123 20.99 4.82 -5.58
N THR A 124 22.20 4.85 -6.13
CA THR A 124 22.58 5.65 -7.29
C THR A 124 22.11 4.97 -8.59
N PRO A 125 22.15 5.62 -9.76
CA PRO A 125 21.84 4.97 -11.04
C PRO A 125 22.63 3.66 -11.27
N GLU A 126 23.84 3.56 -10.71
CA GLU A 126 24.65 2.34 -10.76
C GLU A 126 23.96 1.12 -10.10
N HIS A 127 23.06 1.34 -9.13
CA HIS A 127 22.28 0.29 -8.48
C HIS A 127 21.02 -0.11 -9.28
N ALA A 128 20.66 0.60 -10.35
CA ALA A 128 19.46 0.30 -11.14
C ALA A 128 19.48 -1.14 -11.70
N VAL A 129 20.66 -1.61 -12.14
CA VAL A 129 20.84 -2.99 -12.62
C VAL A 129 20.59 -4.00 -11.50
N TYR A 130 21.13 -3.77 -10.30
CA TYR A 130 20.87 -4.64 -9.15
C TYR A 130 19.37 -4.73 -8.83
N ILE A 131 18.70 -3.57 -8.73
CA ILE A 131 17.27 -3.47 -8.45
C ILE A 131 16.46 -4.25 -9.49
N ARG A 132 16.74 -4.00 -10.78
CA ARG A 132 16.03 -4.64 -11.90
C ARG A 132 16.18 -6.15 -11.85
N GLU A 133 17.41 -6.65 -11.82
CA GLU A 133 17.69 -8.08 -11.98
C GLU A 133 17.36 -8.90 -10.73
N LEU A 134 17.65 -8.41 -9.52
CA LEU A 134 17.22 -9.09 -8.29
C LEU A 134 15.70 -9.09 -8.16
N GLY A 135 15.06 -7.95 -8.44
CA GLY A 135 13.60 -7.85 -8.43
C GLY A 135 12.95 -8.81 -9.43
N ALA A 136 13.51 -8.98 -10.62
CA ALA A 136 13.02 -9.94 -11.62
C ALA A 136 13.16 -11.40 -11.15
N ALA A 137 14.29 -11.76 -10.54
CA ALA A 137 14.49 -13.10 -9.98
C ALA A 137 13.51 -13.39 -8.83
N LEU A 138 13.29 -12.43 -7.94
CA LEU A 138 12.33 -12.54 -6.84
C LEU A 138 10.88 -12.61 -7.34
N ASP A 139 10.51 -11.80 -8.33
CA ASP A 139 9.19 -11.84 -8.94
C ASP A 139 8.89 -13.22 -9.54
N ALA A 140 9.81 -13.73 -10.37
CA ALA A 140 9.66 -15.02 -11.01
C ALA A 140 9.47 -16.17 -10.00
N ALA A 141 10.30 -16.19 -8.94
CA ALA A 141 10.23 -17.23 -7.92
C ALA A 141 8.93 -17.18 -7.10
N PHE A 142 8.46 -15.99 -6.69
CA PHE A 142 7.24 -15.86 -5.90
C PHE A 142 5.97 -15.97 -6.73
N LYS A 143 5.96 -15.48 -7.97
CA LYS A 143 4.83 -15.63 -8.89
C LYS A 143 4.46 -17.11 -9.06
N GLU A 144 5.45 -17.96 -9.29
CA GLU A 144 5.23 -19.40 -9.44
C GLU A 144 4.56 -20.00 -8.20
N LEU A 145 5.00 -19.64 -6.99
CA LEU A 145 4.36 -20.10 -5.76
C LEU A 145 2.93 -19.57 -5.60
N ILE A 146 2.69 -18.29 -5.88
CA ILE A 146 1.37 -17.66 -5.77
C ILE A 146 0.37 -18.30 -6.73
N GLU A 147 0.79 -18.65 -7.93
CA GLU A 147 -0.10 -19.18 -8.98
C GLU A 147 -0.31 -20.70 -8.85
N LYS A 148 0.74 -21.46 -8.52
CA LYS A 148 0.73 -22.93 -8.69
C LYS A 148 0.81 -23.74 -7.39
N HIS A 149 1.25 -23.17 -6.27
CA HIS A 149 1.48 -23.97 -5.06
C HIS A 149 0.16 -24.56 -4.52
N PRO A 150 0.11 -25.85 -4.13
CA PRO A 150 -1.13 -26.49 -3.69
C PRO A 150 -1.66 -25.93 -2.37
N ASP A 151 -0.76 -25.62 -1.41
CA ASP A 151 -1.14 -25.10 -0.11
C ASP A 151 -1.49 -23.59 -0.16
N PRO A 152 -2.72 -23.19 0.21
CA PRO A 152 -3.12 -21.78 0.14
C PRO A 152 -2.30 -20.83 1.00
N ILE A 153 -1.86 -21.28 2.18
CA ILE A 153 -1.07 -20.46 3.11
C ILE A 153 0.29 -20.10 2.51
N VAL A 154 0.91 -21.00 1.75
CA VAL A 154 2.16 -20.72 1.02
C VAL A 154 1.93 -19.65 -0.03
N ARG A 155 0.81 -19.73 -0.78
CA ARG A 155 0.46 -18.70 -1.78
C ARG A 155 0.28 -17.32 -1.15
N VAL A 156 -0.39 -17.24 0.01
CA VAL A 156 -0.58 -16.00 0.76
C VAL A 156 0.74 -15.47 1.30
N ASN A 157 1.58 -16.33 1.87
CA ASN A 157 2.91 -15.93 2.37
C ASN A 157 3.82 -15.45 1.24
N ALA A 158 3.81 -16.12 0.09
CA ALA A 158 4.55 -15.69 -1.09
C ALA A 158 4.06 -14.31 -1.59
N ALA A 159 2.75 -14.07 -1.62
CA ALA A 159 2.19 -12.75 -1.94
C ALA A 159 2.61 -11.67 -0.93
N ARG A 160 2.66 -12.01 0.37
CA ARG A 160 3.13 -11.11 1.42
C ARG A 160 4.61 -10.75 1.25
N VAL A 161 5.46 -11.73 0.93
CA VAL A 161 6.89 -11.49 0.66
C VAL A 161 7.06 -10.68 -0.63
N LEU A 162 6.32 -11.02 -1.68
CA LEU A 162 6.30 -10.24 -2.93
C LEU A 162 5.97 -8.77 -2.66
N SER A 163 4.99 -8.50 -1.79
CA SER A 163 4.63 -7.12 -1.44
C SER A 163 5.78 -6.32 -0.85
N VAL A 164 6.70 -6.95 -0.09
CA VAL A 164 7.87 -6.28 0.50
C VAL A 164 8.93 -6.02 -0.55
N VAL A 165 9.23 -6.99 -1.42
CA VAL A 165 10.26 -6.83 -2.47
C VAL A 165 9.86 -5.79 -3.51
N CYS A 166 8.55 -5.54 -3.70
CA CYS A 166 8.06 -4.45 -4.54
C CYS A 166 8.54 -3.04 -4.10
N ARG A 167 9.02 -2.87 -2.85
CA ARG A 167 9.66 -1.61 -2.42
C ARG A 167 10.93 -1.29 -3.22
N SER A 168 11.57 -2.30 -3.81
CA SER A 168 12.71 -2.10 -4.72
C SER A 168 12.36 -1.23 -5.93
N GLY A 169 11.10 -1.25 -6.33
CA GLY A 169 10.64 -0.59 -7.54
C GLY A 169 10.87 -1.37 -8.83
N SER A 170 11.40 -2.60 -8.82
CA SER A 170 11.69 -3.33 -10.07
C SER A 170 10.48 -3.44 -11.01
N SER A 171 10.68 -3.11 -12.30
CA SER A 171 9.60 -3.10 -13.30
C SER A 171 8.99 -4.48 -13.55
N ALA A 172 9.74 -5.55 -13.26
CA ALA A 172 9.29 -6.93 -13.36
C ALA A 172 8.04 -7.22 -12.50
N HIS A 173 7.81 -6.44 -11.44
CA HIS A 173 6.65 -6.61 -10.56
C HIS A 173 5.32 -6.13 -11.17
N TYR A 174 5.34 -5.20 -12.15
CA TYR A 174 4.10 -4.64 -12.69
C TYR A 174 3.18 -5.69 -13.31
N PRO A 175 3.63 -6.57 -14.23
CA PRO A 175 2.75 -7.56 -14.85
C PRO A 175 2.14 -8.52 -13.83
N THR A 176 2.93 -8.97 -12.85
CA THR A 176 2.48 -9.90 -11.81
C THR A 176 1.42 -9.27 -10.92
N LEU A 177 1.66 -8.06 -10.39
CA LEU A 177 0.68 -7.37 -9.56
C LEU A 177 -0.59 -7.02 -10.32
N THR A 178 -0.46 -6.49 -11.55
CA THR A 178 -1.61 -6.17 -12.41
C THR A 178 -2.45 -7.41 -12.68
N GLY A 179 -1.82 -8.54 -13.02
CA GLY A 179 -2.52 -9.81 -13.26
C GLY A 179 -3.25 -10.34 -12.02
N LEU A 180 -2.60 -10.29 -10.85
CA LEU A 180 -3.20 -10.74 -9.58
C LEU A 180 -4.40 -9.88 -9.18
N ILE A 181 -4.32 -8.55 -9.33
CA ILE A 181 -5.38 -7.60 -8.96
C ILE A 181 -6.55 -7.70 -9.95
N ALA A 182 -6.27 -7.74 -11.26
CA ALA A 182 -7.28 -7.78 -12.31
C ALA A 182 -8.09 -9.09 -12.33
N ASN A 183 -7.45 -10.20 -11.94
CA ASN A 183 -8.09 -11.51 -11.96
C ASN A 183 -9.17 -11.63 -10.87
N ALA A 184 -10.44 -11.74 -11.28
CA ALA A 184 -11.58 -11.92 -10.38
C ALA A 184 -11.44 -13.14 -9.46
N ASN A 185 -10.75 -14.19 -9.92
CA ASN A 185 -10.56 -15.45 -9.20
C ASN A 185 -9.37 -15.45 -8.23
N THR A 186 -8.53 -14.41 -8.22
CA THR A 186 -7.48 -14.29 -7.21
C THR A 186 -8.12 -14.16 -5.85
N ARG A 187 -7.69 -15.01 -4.90
CA ARG A 187 -8.18 -15.00 -3.53
C ARG A 187 -8.03 -13.62 -2.89
N THR A 188 -9.01 -13.22 -2.08
CA THR A 188 -9.06 -11.91 -1.43
C THR A 188 -7.80 -11.61 -0.61
N GLU A 189 -7.23 -12.60 0.09
CA GLU A 189 -6.02 -12.40 0.90
C GLU A 189 -4.77 -12.15 0.03
N ILE A 190 -4.68 -12.81 -1.13
CA ILE A 190 -3.62 -12.57 -2.12
C ILE A 190 -3.80 -11.18 -2.74
N LYS A 191 -5.03 -10.78 -3.09
CA LYS A 191 -5.33 -9.44 -3.60
C LYS A 191 -4.95 -8.35 -2.60
N TYR A 192 -5.22 -8.55 -1.31
CA TYR A 192 -4.83 -7.60 -0.27
C TYR A 192 -3.32 -7.33 -0.28
N TYR A 193 -2.49 -8.38 -0.33
CA TYR A 193 -1.04 -8.22 -0.41
C TYR A 193 -0.55 -7.75 -1.78
N ALA A 194 -1.22 -8.09 -2.87
CA ALA A 194 -0.93 -7.55 -4.19
C ALA A 194 -1.18 -6.02 -4.25
N LEU A 195 -2.27 -5.54 -3.64
CA LEU A 195 -2.53 -4.10 -3.47
C LEU A 195 -1.48 -3.43 -2.58
N GLN A 196 -0.99 -4.12 -1.54
CA GLN A 196 0.14 -3.63 -0.74
C GLN A 196 1.44 -3.56 -1.56
N GLY A 197 1.72 -4.55 -2.39
CA GLY A 197 2.83 -4.56 -3.34
C GLY A 197 2.71 -3.41 -4.35
N ALA A 198 1.51 -3.16 -4.89
CA ALA A 198 1.24 -2.08 -5.82
C ALA A 198 1.47 -0.70 -5.19
N ALA A 199 1.07 -0.51 -3.92
CA ALA A 199 1.40 0.69 -3.17
C ALA A 199 2.92 0.87 -3.05
N ASN A 200 3.65 -0.18 -2.66
CA ASN A 200 5.10 -0.11 -2.52
C ASN A 200 5.81 0.17 -3.86
N LEU A 201 5.35 -0.45 -4.95
CA LEU A 201 5.89 -0.27 -6.29
C LEU A 201 5.66 1.15 -6.82
N LEU A 202 4.45 1.70 -6.68
CA LEU A 202 4.13 3.08 -7.06
C LEU A 202 4.76 4.12 -6.13
N ALA A 203 5.13 3.73 -4.89
CA ALA A 203 5.86 4.60 -3.97
C ALA A 203 7.37 4.63 -4.25
N ALA A 204 7.91 3.68 -5.02
CA ALA A 204 9.32 3.66 -5.40
C ALA A 204 9.61 4.75 -6.45
N TYR A 205 10.78 5.39 -6.33
CA TYR A 205 11.26 6.32 -7.34
C TYR A 205 12.08 5.56 -8.38
N ASP A 206 12.11 6.11 -9.60
CA ASP A 206 13.04 5.64 -10.61
C ASP A 206 14.49 5.98 -10.22
N ALA A 207 15.34 4.97 -10.06
CA ALA A 207 16.74 5.12 -9.67
C ALA A 207 17.55 5.85 -10.75
N ASP A 208 17.20 5.66 -12.03
CA ASP A 208 17.84 6.35 -13.16
C ASP A 208 17.38 7.81 -13.26
N TRP A 209 16.19 8.12 -12.73
CA TRP A 209 15.56 9.44 -12.80
C TRP A 209 15.21 10.02 -11.42
N ILE A 210 16.08 9.84 -10.42
CA ILE A 210 15.79 10.12 -8.99
C ILE A 210 15.46 11.59 -8.65
N LYS A 211 15.80 12.53 -9.55
CA LYS A 211 15.44 13.96 -9.42
C LYS A 211 14.00 14.25 -9.84
N THR A 212 13.41 13.35 -10.61
CA THR A 212 12.04 13.47 -11.09
C THR A 212 11.06 12.82 -10.12
N ARG A 213 9.76 12.99 -10.40
CA ARG A 213 8.67 12.27 -9.70
C ARG A 213 8.31 10.94 -10.36
N ASN A 214 9.10 10.48 -11.33
CA ASN A 214 8.73 9.31 -12.12
C ASN A 214 8.67 8.05 -11.25
N HIS A 215 7.63 7.25 -11.49
CA HIS A 215 7.61 5.86 -11.05
C HIS A 215 8.67 5.08 -11.83
N VAL A 216 9.15 3.98 -11.27
CA VAL A 216 9.99 3.07 -12.04
C VAL A 216 9.23 2.60 -13.28
N ALA A 217 9.94 2.57 -14.41
CA ALA A 217 9.42 2.25 -15.74
C ALA A 217 8.46 3.31 -16.35
N GLN A 218 8.19 4.43 -15.67
CA GLN A 218 7.32 5.48 -16.22
C GLN A 218 7.87 6.10 -17.51
N THR A 219 9.21 6.17 -17.64
CA THR A 219 9.88 6.71 -18.83
C THR A 219 9.99 5.67 -19.94
N GLU A 220 10.39 4.45 -19.59
CA GLU A 220 10.75 3.39 -20.55
C GLU A 220 9.56 2.52 -20.97
N GLU A 221 8.68 2.19 -20.02
CA GLU A 221 7.53 1.31 -20.21
C GLU A 221 6.25 1.90 -19.57
N PRO A 222 5.82 3.13 -19.96
CA PRO A 222 4.70 3.84 -19.32
C PRO A 222 3.39 3.03 -19.28
N ASN A 223 3.20 2.14 -20.25
CA ASN A 223 2.03 1.26 -20.33
C ASN A 223 1.93 0.33 -19.12
N LEU A 224 3.05 -0.16 -18.56
CA LEU A 224 3.04 -1.03 -17.38
C LEU A 224 2.48 -0.30 -16.16
N VAL A 225 2.89 0.96 -15.97
CA VAL A 225 2.40 1.82 -14.90
C VAL A 225 0.92 2.15 -15.12
N GLY A 226 0.56 2.51 -16.35
CA GLY A 226 -0.82 2.82 -16.75
C GLY A 226 -1.80 1.68 -16.51
N GLU A 227 -1.45 0.44 -16.88
CA GLU A 227 -2.28 -0.74 -16.66
C GLU A 227 -2.45 -1.05 -15.16
N LEU A 228 -1.40 -0.91 -14.35
CA LEU A 228 -1.55 -1.07 -12.90
C LEU A 228 -2.50 -0.02 -12.31
N VAL A 229 -2.35 1.24 -12.72
CA VAL A 229 -3.23 2.33 -12.26
C VAL A 229 -4.67 2.09 -12.70
N LYS A 230 -4.90 1.58 -13.91
CA LYS A 230 -6.23 1.22 -14.42
C LYS A 230 -6.93 0.17 -13.57
N VAL A 231 -6.22 -0.89 -13.20
CA VAL A 231 -6.82 -1.98 -12.39
C VAL A 231 -7.08 -1.53 -10.96
N LEU A 232 -6.23 -0.65 -10.41
CA LEU A 232 -6.45 -0.02 -9.11
C LEU A 232 -7.68 0.89 -9.14
N ASP A 233 -7.78 1.76 -10.16
CA ASP A 233 -8.90 2.67 -10.37
C ASP A 233 -10.22 1.90 -10.48
N ALA A 234 -10.26 0.87 -11.33
CA ALA A 234 -11.42 0.01 -11.49
C ALA A 234 -11.79 -0.73 -10.20
N GLY A 235 -10.80 -1.23 -9.44
CA GLY A 235 -11.05 -1.94 -8.19
C GLY A 235 -11.56 -1.03 -7.06
N VAL A 236 -11.11 0.22 -6.99
CA VAL A 236 -11.60 1.20 -6.01
C VAL A 236 -13.04 1.60 -6.33
N ASN A 237 -13.35 1.81 -7.61
CA ASN A 237 -14.69 2.18 -8.09
C ASN A 237 -15.69 1.01 -8.05
N ASP A 238 -15.22 -0.23 -8.17
CA ASP A 238 -16.03 -1.45 -8.13
C ASP A 238 -15.40 -2.49 -7.18
N PRO A 239 -15.65 -2.38 -5.86
CA PRO A 239 -15.02 -3.25 -4.87
C PRO A 239 -15.39 -4.73 -4.99
N ALA A 240 -16.43 -5.09 -5.77
CA ALA A 240 -16.73 -6.50 -6.07
C ALA A 240 -15.60 -7.16 -6.87
N ARG A 241 -14.81 -6.38 -7.60
CA ARG A 241 -13.60 -6.87 -8.29
C ARG A 241 -12.48 -7.22 -7.32
N LEU A 242 -12.48 -6.64 -6.12
CA LEU A 242 -11.40 -6.82 -5.13
C LEU A 242 -11.66 -7.96 -4.16
N VAL A 243 -12.92 -8.36 -3.95
CA VAL A 243 -13.31 -9.38 -2.97
C VAL A 243 -13.96 -10.56 -3.68
N ALA A 244 -13.30 -11.72 -3.63
CA ALA A 244 -13.86 -12.96 -4.15
C ALA A 244 -14.93 -13.52 -3.20
N GLY A 245 -15.95 -14.19 -3.77
CA GLY A 245 -16.98 -14.91 -2.99
C GLY A 245 -18.13 -14.04 -2.47
N LEU A 246 -18.31 -12.83 -3.00
CA LEU A 246 -19.51 -12.04 -2.71
C LEU A 246 -20.77 -12.68 -3.33
N PRO A 247 -21.94 -12.61 -2.67
CA PRO A 247 -23.18 -13.13 -3.22
C PRO A 247 -23.50 -12.48 -4.58
N GLU A 248 -23.65 -13.30 -5.62
CA GLU A 248 -23.86 -12.87 -7.01
C GLU A 248 -22.80 -11.88 -7.54
N ASN A 249 -21.61 -11.83 -6.93
CA ASN A 249 -20.57 -10.85 -7.22
C ASN A 249 -21.05 -9.39 -7.06
N LYS A 250 -21.97 -9.12 -6.11
CA LYS A 250 -22.52 -7.79 -5.85
C LYS A 250 -22.29 -7.35 -4.41
N VAL A 251 -21.69 -6.17 -4.23
CA VAL A 251 -21.47 -5.58 -2.90
C VAL A 251 -22.80 -5.30 -2.18
N THR A 252 -23.85 -4.94 -2.91
CA THR A 252 -25.19 -4.66 -2.35
C THR A 252 -25.86 -5.87 -1.71
N LYS A 253 -25.37 -7.09 -1.98
CA LYS A 253 -25.86 -8.35 -1.41
C LYS A 253 -24.93 -8.93 -0.35
N ALA A 254 -23.84 -8.23 -0.02
CA ALA A 254 -22.86 -8.68 0.96
C ALA A 254 -23.43 -8.61 2.39
N THR A 255 -23.05 -9.57 3.23
CA THR A 255 -23.28 -9.54 4.68
C THR A 255 -22.45 -8.42 5.34
N GLU A 256 -22.76 -8.06 6.59
CA GLU A 256 -21.99 -7.04 7.33
C GLU A 256 -20.51 -7.40 7.46
N GLU A 257 -20.20 -8.68 7.72
CA GLU A 257 -18.82 -9.17 7.78
C GLU A 257 -18.11 -9.03 6.43
N GLN A 258 -18.80 -9.39 5.33
CA GLN A 258 -18.27 -9.21 3.98
C GLN A 258 -18.07 -7.73 3.63
N LEU A 259 -18.98 -6.84 4.05
CA LEU A 259 -18.83 -5.40 3.86
C LEU A 259 -17.63 -4.84 4.63
N ALA A 260 -17.32 -5.36 5.82
CA ALA A 260 -16.11 -5.01 6.55
C ALA A 260 -14.85 -5.44 5.80
N VAL A 261 -14.84 -6.64 5.20
CA VAL A 261 -13.75 -7.11 4.33
C VAL A 261 -13.63 -6.25 3.07
N VAL A 262 -14.75 -5.91 2.43
CA VAL A 262 -14.77 -5.02 1.26
C VAL A 262 -14.18 -3.66 1.60
N ALA A 263 -14.56 -3.06 2.73
CA ALA A 263 -14.01 -1.79 3.19
C ALA A 263 -12.50 -1.89 3.46
N LEU A 264 -12.05 -2.98 4.11
CA LEU A 264 -10.62 -3.23 4.38
C LEU A 264 -9.80 -3.31 3.08
N VAL A 265 -10.25 -4.12 2.11
CA VAL A 265 -9.53 -4.34 0.85
C VAL A 265 -9.59 -3.10 -0.03
N ARG A 266 -10.75 -2.42 -0.11
CA ARG A 266 -10.87 -1.15 -0.84
C ARG A 266 -9.94 -0.09 -0.27
N ARG A 267 -9.84 0.05 1.05
CA ARG A 267 -8.89 0.98 1.68
C ARG A 267 -7.46 0.72 1.24
N GLN A 268 -7.07 -0.55 1.13
CA GLN A 268 -5.74 -0.91 0.63
C GLN A 268 -5.57 -0.56 -0.85
N GLY A 269 -6.62 -0.68 -1.66
CA GLY A 269 -6.66 -0.19 -3.05
C GLY A 269 -6.55 1.34 -3.17
N ILE A 270 -7.27 2.08 -2.33
CA ILE A 270 -7.19 3.55 -2.23
C ILE A 270 -5.77 3.96 -1.86
N LYS A 271 -5.17 3.30 -0.86
CA LYS A 271 -3.79 3.56 -0.44
C LYS A 271 -2.78 3.32 -1.56
N ALA A 272 -2.97 2.28 -2.38
CA ALA A 272 -2.15 2.00 -3.54
C ALA A 272 -2.31 3.05 -4.64
N LEU A 273 -3.55 3.40 -4.99
CA LEU A 273 -3.86 4.44 -5.97
C LEU A 273 -3.32 5.81 -5.53
N ALA A 274 -3.37 6.10 -4.23
CA ALA A 274 -2.82 7.30 -3.61
C ALA A 274 -1.28 7.42 -3.68
N GLN A 275 -0.56 6.33 -4.00
CA GLN A 275 0.88 6.43 -4.29
C GLN A 275 1.15 6.90 -5.72
N PHE A 276 0.17 6.88 -6.62
CA PHE A 276 0.35 7.43 -7.96
C PHE A 276 0.52 8.96 -7.88
N ARG A 277 1.60 9.47 -8.49
CA ARG A 277 2.08 10.85 -8.29
C ARG A 277 1.54 11.89 -9.27
N TYR A 278 0.64 11.51 -10.18
CA TYR A 278 0.12 12.40 -11.23
C TYR A 278 -1.41 12.42 -11.23
N VAL A 279 -2.00 13.55 -11.59
CA VAL A 279 -3.47 13.68 -11.63
C VAL A 279 -4.13 12.86 -12.74
N SER A 280 -3.38 12.52 -13.78
CA SER A 280 -3.83 11.70 -14.91
C SER A 280 -2.74 10.73 -15.35
N SER A 281 -3.15 9.62 -15.96
CA SER A 281 -2.27 8.65 -16.61
C SER A 281 -2.85 8.22 -17.96
N THR A 282 -2.11 7.41 -18.70
CA THR A 282 -2.59 6.77 -19.92
C THR A 282 -2.40 5.27 -19.76
N ASP A 283 -3.42 4.47 -20.07
CA ASP A 283 -3.33 3.01 -20.03
C ASP A 283 -2.58 2.45 -21.26
N GLY A 284 -2.40 1.14 -21.33
CA GLY A 284 -1.73 0.48 -22.46
C GLY A 284 -2.48 0.59 -23.78
N SER A 285 -3.76 0.98 -23.76
CA SER A 285 -4.58 1.23 -24.95
C SER A 285 -4.56 2.70 -25.40
N GLY A 286 -3.91 3.59 -24.66
CA GLY A 286 -3.92 5.02 -24.93
C GLY A 286 -5.10 5.78 -24.29
N GLN A 287 -5.97 5.10 -23.52
CA GLN A 287 -7.07 5.74 -22.82
C GLN A 287 -6.55 6.51 -21.61
N VAL A 288 -7.02 7.76 -21.44
CA VAL A 288 -6.67 8.58 -20.28
C VAL A 288 -7.44 8.11 -19.05
N ILE A 289 -6.72 7.92 -17.95
CA ILE A 289 -7.26 7.60 -16.63
C ILE A 289 -7.07 8.81 -15.72
N TYR A 290 -8.00 9.03 -14.78
CA TYR A 290 -7.96 10.14 -13.84
C TYR A 290 -7.96 9.65 -12.37
N PRO A 291 -6.82 9.12 -11.86
CA PRO A 291 -6.73 8.66 -10.47
C PRO A 291 -7.16 9.71 -9.45
N VAL A 292 -6.86 11.00 -9.70
CA VAL A 292 -7.28 12.11 -8.84
C VAL A 292 -8.81 12.20 -8.72
N HIS A 293 -9.54 11.84 -9.78
CA HIS A 293 -10.99 11.86 -9.78
C HIS A 293 -11.56 10.74 -8.93
N THR A 294 -11.06 9.52 -9.08
CA THR A 294 -11.44 8.39 -8.21
C THR A 294 -11.17 8.69 -6.73
N LEU A 295 -10.02 9.28 -6.40
CA LEU A 295 -9.75 9.72 -5.02
C LEU A 295 -10.68 10.87 -4.58
N ALA A 296 -11.03 11.81 -5.46
CA ALA A 296 -11.97 12.87 -5.15
C ALA A 296 -13.38 12.33 -4.86
N ARG A 297 -13.85 11.32 -5.62
CA ARG A 297 -15.12 10.62 -5.36
C ARG A 297 -15.14 10.02 -3.95
N ILE A 298 -14.03 9.40 -3.53
CA ILE A 298 -13.87 8.85 -2.18
C ILE A 298 -13.91 9.96 -1.13
N ALA A 299 -13.14 11.04 -1.32
CA ALA A 299 -13.06 12.14 -0.37
C ALA A 299 -14.40 12.87 -0.20
N LEU A 300 -15.15 13.04 -1.30
CA LEU A 300 -16.48 13.64 -1.32
C LEU A 300 -17.60 12.68 -0.89
N SER A 301 -17.27 11.41 -0.62
CA SER A 301 -18.23 10.37 -0.27
C SER A 301 -19.33 10.20 -1.32
N ASP A 302 -18.92 10.02 -2.59
CA ASP A 302 -19.84 9.79 -3.71
C ASP A 302 -20.86 8.67 -3.37
N PRO A 303 -22.18 8.96 -3.41
CA PRO A 303 -23.23 8.01 -3.09
C PRO A 303 -23.22 6.72 -3.93
N ALA A 304 -22.61 6.74 -5.11
CA ALA A 304 -22.49 5.55 -5.96
C ALA A 304 -21.45 4.53 -5.43
N LEU A 305 -20.62 4.92 -4.46
CA LEU A 305 -19.61 4.05 -3.88
C LEU A 305 -20.20 3.24 -2.72
N VAL A 306 -20.25 1.92 -2.89
CA VAL A 306 -20.80 0.99 -1.90
C VAL A 306 -19.70 0.02 -1.43
N PRO A 307 -19.49 -0.17 -0.11
CA PRO A 307 -20.10 0.59 1.00
C PRO A 307 -19.67 2.06 0.98
N ALA A 308 -20.38 2.95 1.68
CA ALA A 308 -19.96 4.35 1.76
C ALA A 308 -18.49 4.48 2.25
N PRO A 309 -17.69 5.43 1.72
CA PRO A 309 -16.34 5.67 2.20
C PRO A 309 -16.30 6.01 3.69
N GLY A 310 -15.44 5.33 4.45
CA GLY A 310 -15.24 5.60 5.87
C GLY A 310 -14.18 6.69 6.13
N PRO A 311 -13.98 7.10 7.41
CA PRO A 311 -12.95 8.09 7.78
C PRO A 311 -11.53 7.72 7.33
N ALA A 312 -11.17 6.44 7.34
CA ALA A 312 -9.87 5.97 6.85
C ALA A 312 -9.73 6.05 5.33
N ASP A 313 -10.81 5.74 4.59
CA ASP A 313 -10.84 5.86 3.12
C ASP A 313 -10.63 7.32 2.71
N ALA A 314 -11.35 8.23 3.37
CA ALA A 314 -11.24 9.67 3.16
C ALA A 314 -9.82 10.18 3.47
N ALA A 315 -9.19 9.71 4.54
CA ALA A 315 -7.82 10.08 4.89
C ALA A 315 -6.80 9.65 3.84
N GLU A 316 -6.86 8.40 3.36
CA GLU A 316 -5.96 7.92 2.30
C GLU A 316 -6.21 8.65 0.97
N ALA A 317 -7.46 8.96 0.65
CA ALA A 317 -7.81 9.75 -0.53
C ALA A 317 -7.27 11.19 -0.47
N VAL A 318 -7.40 11.87 0.67
CA VAL A 318 -6.81 13.20 0.89
C VAL A 318 -5.29 13.16 0.72
N ILE A 319 -4.62 12.18 1.33
CA ILE A 319 -3.17 11.99 1.19
C ILE A 319 -2.81 11.85 -0.30
N GLY A 320 -3.55 11.02 -1.05
CA GLY A 320 -3.28 10.80 -2.46
C GLY A 320 -3.49 12.04 -3.33
N ILE A 321 -4.61 12.76 -3.15
CA ILE A 321 -4.87 14.00 -3.90
C ILE A 321 -3.75 15.02 -3.66
N CYS A 322 -3.33 15.21 -2.41
CA CYS A 322 -2.24 16.13 -2.06
C CYS A 322 -0.85 15.67 -2.52
N ASN A 323 -0.70 14.41 -2.96
CA ASN A 323 0.54 13.86 -3.50
C ASN A 323 0.58 13.84 -5.05
N MET A 324 -0.49 14.24 -5.73
CA MET A 324 -0.58 14.24 -7.18
C MET A 324 -0.18 15.59 -7.79
N ALA A 325 0.76 15.56 -8.73
CA ALA A 325 1.17 16.72 -9.50
C ALA A 325 0.24 16.94 -10.71
N PRO A 326 -0.20 18.18 -10.99
CA PRO A 326 -1.03 18.52 -12.14
C PRO A 326 -0.21 18.62 -13.43
N VAL A 327 0.53 17.57 -13.75
CA VAL A 327 1.35 17.47 -14.95
C VAL A 327 1.11 16.14 -15.66
N GLN A 328 1.30 16.13 -16.97
CA GLN A 328 1.38 14.91 -17.77
C GLN A 328 2.83 14.63 -18.10
N VAL A 329 3.25 13.37 -17.90
CA VAL A 329 4.59 12.89 -18.23
C VAL A 329 4.51 12.00 -19.46
N LYS A 330 5.31 12.31 -20.48
CA LYS A 330 5.48 11.49 -21.69
C LYS A 330 6.96 11.33 -21.99
N GLY A 331 7.53 10.19 -21.62
CA GLY A 331 8.99 10.01 -21.57
C GLY A 331 9.61 11.03 -20.61
N VAL A 332 10.60 11.78 -21.08
CA VAL A 332 11.26 12.85 -20.31
C VAL A 332 10.50 14.18 -20.32
N ARG A 333 9.43 14.31 -21.13
CA ARG A 333 8.69 15.57 -21.26
C ARG A 333 7.62 15.68 -20.19
N VAL A 334 7.67 16.76 -19.42
CA VAL A 334 6.64 17.17 -18.45
C VAL A 334 5.81 18.30 -19.06
N THR A 335 4.48 18.15 -19.06
CA THR A 335 3.55 19.17 -19.58
C THR A 335 2.56 19.57 -18.49
N PRO A 336 2.46 20.86 -18.11
CA PRO A 336 1.47 21.32 -17.15
C PRO A 336 0.05 21.08 -17.63
N LEU A 337 -0.83 20.64 -16.74
CA LEU A 337 -2.26 20.49 -17.01
C LEU A 337 -3.03 21.67 -16.40
N LYS A 338 -4.15 22.05 -17.03
CA LYS A 338 -5.08 23.04 -16.48
C LYS A 338 -5.88 22.39 -15.35
N TYR A 339 -5.33 22.42 -14.14
CA TYR A 339 -5.92 21.81 -12.95
C TYR A 339 -6.69 22.83 -12.12
N ASN A 340 -7.95 22.54 -11.83
CA ASN A 340 -8.82 23.41 -11.05
C ASN A 340 -8.60 23.15 -9.55
N ALA A 341 -7.62 23.86 -8.98
CA ALA A 341 -7.23 23.69 -7.58
C ALA A 341 -8.41 23.87 -6.59
N ASP A 342 -9.38 24.73 -6.90
CA ASP A 342 -10.57 24.92 -6.06
C ASP A 342 -11.45 23.66 -5.98
N ALA A 343 -11.62 22.94 -7.08
CA ALA A 343 -12.37 21.67 -7.11
C ALA A 343 -11.65 20.58 -6.31
N ALA A 344 -10.32 20.53 -6.41
CA ALA A 344 -9.50 19.64 -5.60
C ALA A 344 -9.54 19.99 -4.11
N LEU A 345 -9.52 21.28 -3.78
CA LEU A 345 -9.65 21.78 -2.42
C LEU A 345 -11.02 21.46 -1.82
N GLU A 346 -12.09 21.49 -2.62
CA GLU A 346 -13.41 21.05 -2.17
C GLU A 346 -13.37 19.57 -1.75
N ALA A 347 -12.82 18.71 -2.61
CA ALA A 347 -12.68 17.29 -2.32
C ALA A 347 -11.82 17.04 -1.07
N VAL A 348 -10.67 17.70 -0.97
CA VAL A 348 -9.77 17.59 0.18
C VAL A 348 -10.45 18.07 1.47
N THR A 349 -11.17 19.20 1.42
CA THR A 349 -11.87 19.76 2.59
C THR A 349 -13.00 18.83 3.06
N ALA A 350 -13.80 18.31 2.13
CA ALA A 350 -14.85 17.32 2.44
C ALA A 350 -14.27 16.04 3.04
N GLY A 351 -13.18 15.51 2.44
CA GLY A 351 -12.49 14.33 2.95
C GLY A 351 -11.94 14.53 4.36
N LEU A 352 -11.37 15.71 4.66
CA LEU A 352 -10.94 16.05 6.00
C LEU A 352 -12.09 16.14 6.99
N ILE A 353 -13.25 16.68 6.62
CA ILE A 353 -14.43 16.69 7.49
C ILE A 353 -14.83 15.25 7.82
N THR A 354 -14.92 14.36 6.83
CA THR A 354 -15.26 12.94 7.04
C THR A 354 -14.23 12.24 7.94
N PHE A 355 -12.94 12.47 7.71
CA PHE A 355 -11.86 11.93 8.54
C PHE A 355 -11.91 12.46 9.98
N ALA A 356 -12.00 13.76 10.14
CA ALA A 356 -11.77 14.46 11.41
C ALA A 356 -12.99 14.50 12.33
N SER A 357 -14.21 14.39 11.79
CA SER A 357 -15.46 14.51 12.57
C SER A 357 -15.57 13.52 13.74
N PRO A 358 -15.26 12.22 13.60
CA PRO A 358 -15.19 11.27 14.72
C PRO A 358 -14.35 11.78 15.89
N ARG A 359 -13.14 12.26 15.59
CA ARG A 359 -12.15 12.70 16.57
C ARG A 359 -12.53 14.02 17.24
N ALA A 360 -13.20 14.89 16.50
CA ALA A 360 -13.70 16.15 17.05
C ALA A 360 -14.92 15.94 17.97
N ALA A 361 -15.76 14.95 17.67
CA ALA A 361 -16.89 14.56 18.51
C ALA A 361 -16.43 13.83 19.79
N ASP A 362 -15.41 12.98 19.68
CA ASP A 362 -14.81 12.27 20.81
C ASP A 362 -13.27 12.32 20.75
N ALA A 363 -12.68 13.10 21.65
CA ALA A 363 -11.24 13.23 21.81
C ALA A 363 -10.55 11.93 22.28
N PHE A 364 -11.30 10.90 22.69
CA PHE A 364 -10.79 9.58 23.05
C PHE A 364 -11.09 8.50 22.02
N ASP A 365 -11.64 8.84 20.86
CA ASP A 365 -11.90 7.88 19.78
C ASP A 365 -10.63 7.08 19.45
N ARG A 366 -10.76 5.75 19.40
CA ARG A 366 -9.67 4.80 19.09
C ARG A 366 -9.89 4.00 17.82
N ARG A 367 -10.89 4.36 17.01
CA ARG A 367 -11.21 3.62 15.78
C ARG A 367 -10.09 3.71 14.76
N LEU A 368 -9.32 4.81 14.78
CA LEU A 368 -8.18 5.03 13.91
C LEU A 368 -6.92 5.39 14.71
N PRO A 369 -5.72 5.11 14.17
CA PRO A 369 -4.46 5.66 14.68
C PRO A 369 -4.36 7.15 14.30
N TRP A 370 -5.13 7.99 15.00
CA TRP A 370 -5.34 9.41 14.67
C TRP A 370 -4.04 10.19 14.47
N ARG A 371 -3.06 10.02 15.36
CA ARG A 371 -1.75 10.69 15.29
C ARG A 371 -0.98 10.34 14.03
N THR A 372 -0.95 9.06 13.67
CA THR A 372 -0.27 8.58 12.46
C THR A 372 -0.95 9.13 11.22
N TYR A 373 -2.28 9.15 11.18
CA TYR A 373 -3.02 9.71 10.06
C TYR A 373 -2.85 11.23 9.96
N SER A 374 -2.98 11.97 11.06
CA SER A 374 -2.85 13.43 11.06
C SER A 374 -1.45 13.86 10.61
N LEU A 375 -0.40 13.16 11.05
CA LEU A 375 0.98 13.40 10.59
C LEU A 375 1.14 13.13 9.09
N ARG A 376 0.63 12.00 8.59
CA ARG A 376 0.70 11.65 7.15
C ARG A 376 -0.05 12.67 6.28
N ILE A 377 -1.25 13.07 6.70
CA ILE A 377 -2.02 14.12 6.03
C ILE A 377 -1.27 15.45 6.07
N ALA A 378 -0.71 15.83 7.23
CA ALA A 378 0.03 17.08 7.37
C ALA A 378 1.26 17.14 6.45
N ILE A 379 1.98 16.02 6.32
CA ILE A 379 3.09 15.88 5.37
C ILE A 379 2.57 16.02 3.94
N ALA A 380 1.47 15.35 3.58
CA ALA A 380 0.90 15.42 2.23
C ALA A 380 0.46 16.85 1.88
N VAL A 381 -0.30 17.53 2.76
CA VAL A 381 -0.74 18.92 2.54
C VAL A 381 0.45 19.87 2.43
N ARG A 382 1.50 19.70 3.25
CA ARG A 382 2.74 20.50 3.15
C ARG A 382 3.43 20.29 1.80
N ASN A 383 3.51 19.03 1.37
CA ASN A 383 4.19 18.61 0.15
C ASN A 383 3.35 18.85 -1.11
N TRP A 384 2.07 19.21 -0.99
CA TRP A 384 1.22 19.51 -2.14
C TRP A 384 1.66 20.78 -2.88
N ARG A 385 2.13 21.78 -2.12
CA ARG A 385 2.58 23.09 -2.64
C ARG A 385 3.63 22.96 -3.75
N PRO A 386 4.79 22.29 -3.54
CA PRO A 386 5.78 22.16 -4.59
C PRO A 386 5.30 21.41 -5.84
N LEU A 387 4.20 20.64 -5.78
CA LEU A 387 3.77 19.83 -6.92
C LEU A 387 3.18 20.66 -8.06
N PHE A 388 2.78 21.90 -7.78
CA PHE A 388 2.32 22.85 -8.79
C PHE A 388 3.46 23.44 -9.61
N ASP A 389 4.71 23.17 -9.25
CA ASP A 389 5.88 23.51 -10.03
C ASP A 389 6.28 22.33 -10.96
N PRO A 390 6.08 22.45 -12.29
CA PRO A 390 6.50 21.44 -13.26
C PRO A 390 7.98 21.05 -13.18
N ASP A 391 8.82 21.96 -12.67
CA ASP A 391 10.28 21.80 -12.58
C ASP A 391 10.72 21.30 -11.20
N PHE A 392 9.77 20.85 -10.36
CA PHE A 392 10.04 20.43 -8.99
C PHE A 392 11.01 19.24 -8.90
N ASP A 393 12.16 19.48 -8.27
CA ASP A 393 13.17 18.48 -7.94
C ASP A 393 12.87 17.86 -6.57
N VAL A 394 12.49 16.59 -6.55
CA VAL A 394 12.14 15.88 -5.31
C VAL A 394 13.31 15.74 -4.33
N THR A 395 14.55 15.89 -4.80
CA THR A 395 15.74 15.87 -3.95
C THR A 395 15.95 17.17 -3.20
N LYS A 396 15.28 18.24 -3.63
CA LYS A 396 15.31 19.57 -3.01
C LYS A 396 13.87 20.02 -2.70
N PRO A 397 13.19 19.36 -1.74
CA PRO A 397 11.76 19.59 -1.49
C PRO A 397 11.39 21.03 -1.09
N SER A 398 12.36 21.84 -0.64
CA SER A 398 12.20 23.25 -0.32
C SER A 398 12.48 24.21 -1.49
N ALA A 399 13.01 23.72 -2.61
CA ALA A 399 13.35 24.51 -3.79
C ALA A 399 12.26 24.32 -4.86
N PHE A 400 11.26 25.21 -4.83
CA PHE A 400 10.18 25.28 -5.82
C PHE A 400 9.74 26.74 -6.01
N ASP A 401 9.11 27.04 -7.14
CA ASP A 401 8.54 28.35 -7.41
C ASP A 401 7.23 28.54 -6.63
N ALA A 402 7.30 29.29 -5.53
CA ALA A 402 6.14 29.62 -4.70
C ALA A 402 5.06 30.42 -5.46
N GLY A 403 5.41 31.13 -6.54
CA GLY A 403 4.47 31.85 -7.39
C GLY A 403 3.56 30.94 -8.22
N ARG A 404 3.94 29.66 -8.39
CA ARG A 404 3.11 28.65 -9.08
C ARG A 404 2.08 27.99 -8.16
N VAL A 405 2.19 28.17 -6.84
CA VAL A 405 1.23 27.61 -5.88
C VAL A 405 -0.07 28.41 -5.92
N PRO A 406 -1.23 27.78 -6.15
CA PRO A 406 -2.51 28.47 -6.07
C PRO A 406 -2.72 29.07 -4.67
N ALA A 407 -3.12 30.35 -4.59
CA ALA A 407 -3.29 31.05 -3.31
C ALA A 407 -4.22 30.29 -2.35
N ALA A 408 -5.31 29.72 -2.87
CA ALA A 408 -6.25 28.93 -2.08
C ALA A 408 -5.61 27.68 -1.44
N VAL A 409 -4.62 27.07 -2.08
CA VAL A 409 -3.86 25.92 -1.54
C VAL A 409 -2.92 26.38 -0.43
N GLU A 410 -2.25 27.51 -0.60
CA GLU A 410 -1.37 28.09 0.41
C GLU A 410 -2.16 28.50 1.67
N ASP A 411 -3.31 29.14 1.50
CA ASP A 411 -4.20 29.52 2.59
C ASP A 411 -4.79 28.30 3.29
N PHE A 412 -5.13 27.26 2.54
CA PHE A 412 -5.57 25.99 3.10
C PHE A 412 -4.47 25.33 3.95
N TYR A 413 -3.22 25.30 3.46
CA TYR A 413 -2.08 24.77 4.22
C TYR A 413 -1.87 25.51 5.55
N LYS A 414 -1.85 26.85 5.51
CA LYS A 414 -1.63 27.69 6.70
C LYS A 414 -2.74 27.56 7.74
N ASP A 415 -3.96 27.28 7.31
CA ASP A 415 -5.14 27.20 8.18
C ASP A 415 -5.33 25.79 8.75
N THR A 416 -5.34 24.78 7.88
CA THR A 416 -5.69 23.40 8.22
C THR A 416 -4.65 22.72 9.12
N ILE A 417 -3.35 22.95 8.87
CA ILE A 417 -2.28 22.32 9.65
C ILE A 417 -2.41 22.68 11.15
N PRO A 418 -2.36 23.96 11.55
CA PRO A 418 -2.40 24.32 12.97
C PRO A 418 -3.76 24.13 13.63
N LYS A 419 -4.88 24.25 12.90
CA LYS A 419 -6.24 24.23 13.50
C LYS A 419 -6.92 22.87 13.49
N VAL A 420 -6.53 21.96 12.59
CA VAL A 420 -7.18 20.66 12.43
C VAL A 420 -6.20 19.52 12.73
N LEU A 421 -5.04 19.51 12.08
CA LEU A 421 -4.14 18.35 12.10
C LEU A 421 -3.20 18.34 13.32
N ALA A 422 -2.62 19.49 13.67
CA ALA A 422 -1.75 19.62 14.84
C ALA A 422 -2.47 19.30 16.16
N PRO A 423 -3.73 19.72 16.40
CA PRO A 423 -4.46 19.34 17.60
C PRO A 423 -4.65 17.83 17.76
N MET A 424 -4.80 17.08 16.66
CA MET A 424 -4.94 15.62 16.71
C MET A 424 -3.67 14.89 17.12
N ASP A 425 -2.49 15.47 16.91
CA ASP A 425 -1.22 14.88 17.33
C ASP A 425 -0.85 15.21 18.78
N ARG A 426 -1.51 16.20 19.39
CA ARG A 426 -1.21 16.64 20.76
C ARG A 426 -1.65 15.62 21.80
N VAL A 427 -0.74 15.38 22.74
CA VAL A 427 -0.98 14.58 23.94
C VAL A 427 -0.63 15.40 25.18
N ASP A 428 -1.35 15.15 26.27
CA ASP A 428 -1.07 15.71 27.58
C ASP A 428 0.17 15.08 28.23
N ASN A 429 0.53 15.55 29.42
CA ASN A 429 1.67 15.02 30.18
C ASN A 429 1.53 13.54 30.58
N SER A 430 0.34 12.95 30.46
CA SER A 430 0.08 11.52 30.69
C SER A 430 0.12 10.68 29.41
N GLY A 431 0.44 11.30 28.26
CA GLY A 431 0.45 10.66 26.95
C GLY A 431 -0.95 10.40 26.38
N LYS A 432 -2.00 10.95 26.99
CA LYS A 432 -3.39 10.88 26.52
C LYS A 432 -3.70 12.04 25.59
N PRO A 433 -4.74 11.94 24.73
CA PRO A 433 -5.23 13.07 23.96
C PRO A 433 -5.38 14.37 24.78
N ASP A 434 -4.80 15.46 24.30
CA ASP A 434 -4.99 16.78 24.91
C ASP A 434 -6.39 17.32 24.61
N ILE A 435 -7.27 17.36 25.62
CA ILE A 435 -8.65 17.85 25.49
C ILE A 435 -8.70 19.36 25.18
N GLY A 436 -7.65 20.11 25.55
CA GLY A 436 -7.51 21.52 25.22
C GLY A 436 -7.19 21.76 23.74
N ALA A 437 -6.65 20.74 23.06
CA ALA A 437 -6.34 20.79 21.63
C ALA A 437 -7.59 20.46 20.78
N LYS A 438 -8.46 21.46 20.61
CA LYS A 438 -9.68 21.30 19.81
C LYS A 438 -9.41 21.27 18.31
N VAL A 439 -10.03 20.30 17.63
CA VAL A 439 -10.05 20.20 16.17
C VAL A 439 -11.11 21.14 15.59
N ASP A 440 -10.70 22.09 14.74
CA ASP A 440 -11.60 23.08 14.13
C ASP A 440 -12.42 22.52 12.94
N ILE A 441 -13.40 21.68 13.23
CA ILE A 441 -14.31 21.13 12.21
C ILE A 441 -15.25 22.19 11.63
N GLU A 442 -15.70 23.14 12.44
CA GLU A 442 -16.60 24.21 11.98
C GLU A 442 -15.91 25.16 11.01
N GLY A 443 -14.61 25.43 11.20
CA GLY A 443 -13.79 26.13 10.22
C GLY A 443 -13.74 25.41 8.88
N LEU A 444 -13.55 24.08 8.88
CA LEU A 444 -13.59 23.28 7.65
C LEU A 444 -14.97 23.31 6.96
N ARG A 445 -16.06 23.16 7.73
CA ARG A 445 -17.43 23.23 7.21
C ARG A 445 -17.73 24.59 6.59
N SER A 446 -17.33 25.66 7.27
CA SER A 446 -17.48 27.04 6.78
C SER A 446 -16.71 27.24 5.48
N ARG A 447 -15.47 26.76 5.40
CA ARG A 447 -14.65 26.78 4.18
C ARG A 447 -15.30 26.01 3.04
N LEU A 448 -15.81 24.80 3.29
CA LEU A 448 -16.49 24.00 2.28
C LEU A 448 -17.73 24.71 1.73
N THR A 449 -18.53 25.31 2.60
CA THR A 449 -19.69 26.13 2.20
C THR A 449 -19.27 27.32 1.34
N ALA A 450 -18.19 28.04 1.72
CA ALA A 450 -17.68 29.16 0.95
C ALA A 450 -17.17 28.74 -0.45
N LEU A 451 -16.46 27.61 -0.54
CA LEU A 451 -16.02 27.05 -1.83
C LEU A 451 -17.21 26.75 -2.74
N ARG A 452 -18.26 26.12 -2.21
CA ARG A 452 -19.49 25.77 -2.95
C ARG A 452 -20.33 26.97 -3.37
N ALA A 453 -20.31 28.04 -2.58
CA ALA A 453 -21.03 29.28 -2.88
C ALA A 453 -20.31 30.18 -3.91
N ASN A 454 -19.04 29.91 -4.22
CA ASN A 454 -18.28 30.72 -5.17
C ASN A 454 -18.85 30.57 -6.60
N PRO A 455 -19.33 31.64 -7.26
CA PRO A 455 -19.88 31.57 -8.61
C PRO A 455 -18.84 31.23 -9.68
N LYS A 456 -17.54 31.37 -9.37
CA LYS A 456 -16.42 30.97 -10.24
C LYS A 456 -15.92 29.56 -9.96
N ARG A 457 -16.58 28.82 -9.06
CA ARG A 457 -16.25 27.43 -8.73
C ARG A 457 -16.24 26.59 -10.00
N SER A 458 -15.17 25.82 -10.19
CA SER A 458 -15.16 24.77 -11.19
C SER A 458 -15.78 23.49 -10.63
N THR A 459 -16.52 22.78 -11.46
CA THR A 459 -17.13 21.49 -11.14
C THR A 459 -16.32 20.31 -11.66
N THR A 460 -15.21 20.56 -12.34
CA THR A 460 -14.30 19.51 -12.84
C THR A 460 -12.90 19.69 -12.25
N LEU A 461 -12.16 18.60 -12.02
CA LEU A 461 -10.77 18.68 -11.53
C LEU A 461 -9.80 19.16 -12.61
N LEU A 462 -10.06 18.82 -13.88
CA LEU A 462 -9.30 19.28 -15.03
C LEU A 462 -10.18 20.14 -15.94
N ALA A 463 -9.68 21.30 -16.35
CA ALA A 463 -10.43 22.23 -17.18
C ALA A 463 -10.74 21.63 -18.55
N GLY A 464 -12.01 21.63 -18.95
CA GLY A 464 -12.47 21.07 -20.21
C GLY A 464 -12.59 19.54 -20.24
N VAL A 465 -12.42 18.85 -19.10
CA VAL A 465 -12.49 17.39 -19.01
C VAL A 465 -13.70 16.97 -18.19
N ALA A 466 -14.84 16.77 -18.85
CA ALA A 466 -16.12 16.44 -18.21
C ALA A 466 -16.08 15.14 -17.37
N ALA A 467 -15.26 14.16 -17.77
CA ALA A 467 -15.05 12.92 -17.02
C ALA A 467 -14.51 13.14 -15.59
N THR A 468 -13.95 14.32 -15.30
CA THR A 468 -13.42 14.68 -13.97
C THR A 468 -14.40 15.52 -13.14
N SER A 469 -15.69 15.49 -13.47
CA SER A 469 -16.72 16.18 -12.69
C SER A 469 -16.80 15.68 -11.25
N ILE A 470 -16.89 16.60 -10.30
CA ILE A 470 -17.09 16.33 -8.87
C ILE A 470 -18.54 16.56 -8.42
N GLU A 471 -19.44 16.81 -9.37
CA GLU A 471 -20.88 16.84 -9.13
C GLU A 471 -21.46 15.46 -9.40
N PHE A 472 -21.75 14.73 -8.32
CA PHE A 472 -22.31 13.39 -8.39
C PHE A 472 -23.83 13.47 -8.38
N GLY A 473 -24.46 12.76 -9.32
CA GLY A 473 -25.91 12.56 -9.30
C GLY A 473 -26.35 11.75 -8.08
N PRO A 474 -27.67 11.65 -7.82
CA PRO A 474 -28.18 10.73 -6.80
C PRO A 474 -27.75 9.29 -7.12
N ALA A 475 -27.54 8.46 -6.10
CA ALA A 475 -27.22 7.04 -6.28
C ALA A 475 -28.24 6.40 -7.23
N PRO A 476 -27.81 5.59 -8.22
CA PRO A 476 -28.74 4.83 -9.04
C PRO A 476 -29.59 3.95 -8.12
N LYS A 477 -30.91 4.05 -8.25
CA LYS A 477 -31.89 3.33 -7.41
C LYS A 477 -31.83 1.82 -7.62
#